data_AF-A0A933LKV6-F1
#
_entry.id   AF-A0A933LKV6-F1
#
_cell.length_a   1.000
_cell.length_b   1.000
_cell.length_c   1.000
_cell.angle_alpha   90.00
_cell.angle_beta   90.00
_cell.angle_gamma   90.00
#
_symmetry.space_group_name_H-M   'P 1'
#
loop_
_entity.id
_entity.type
_entity.pdbx_description
1 polymer ?
#
loop_
_entity_poly.entity_id
_entity_poly.type
_entity_poly.pdbx_seq_one_letter_code
_entity_poly.pdbx_strand_id
1 'polypeptide(L)'
;MSAAPAMRRRRVDAGRPAPVRRVPAVLAAVALPLVTVACATPRSDPRVGTGWISHTLCSQVFVSGLHPDQVYADTIEPVRRPAVGRFTWIVRRHVDTARREVRTTLLGAFESRAIHRAGLGCLTVHDPAPAETSGAVGLDATPSLLAEIAGPEVVEPRDGRLREALDGAFAEPSGPPYRRTTAVVVVHDGRIIAERYAPGYGVDTPLFGYSDTKSVVSALIGILVREGRLVVDRPAPVAAWQDPADPRRAITIDHLLRMTSGLAWKEPLSGAAPGADSDRMSFRERDMARYAESRPLEAPPGTRWRYSSGNR
;
A
#
# COMPACT_ATOMS: atom_id res chain seq x y z
N MET A 1 -9.02 84.49 -44.18
CA MET A 1 -9.28 83.88 -45.51
C MET A 1 -8.54 82.55 -45.57
N SER A 2 -9.22 81.52 -46.09
CA SER A 2 -8.72 80.17 -46.41
C SER A 2 -8.37 79.25 -45.24
N ALA A 3 -8.70 77.96 -45.21
CA ALA A 3 -9.76 77.12 -45.77
C ALA A 3 -9.46 75.74 -45.16
N ALA A 4 -10.47 75.05 -44.64
CA ALA A 4 -10.34 73.66 -44.22
C ALA A 4 -10.15 72.72 -45.44
N PRO A 5 -9.52 71.54 -45.26
CA PRO A 5 -9.93 70.39 -46.05
C PRO A 5 -10.12 69.09 -45.24
N ALA A 6 -11.32 68.54 -45.45
CA ALA A 6 -11.62 67.16 -45.83
C ALA A 6 -11.20 65.97 -44.92
N MET A 7 -12.22 65.44 -44.23
CA MET A 7 -12.30 64.05 -43.78
C MET A 7 -12.02 63.05 -44.93
N ARG A 8 -11.09 62.12 -44.70
CA ARG A 8 -10.89 60.93 -45.53
C ARG A 8 -11.31 59.70 -44.72
N ARG A 9 -12.44 59.09 -45.11
CA ARG A 9 -12.95 57.81 -44.55
C ARG A 9 -11.89 56.71 -44.76
N ARG A 10 -11.37 56.13 -43.67
CA ARG A 10 -10.59 54.88 -43.73
C ARG A 10 -11.56 53.70 -43.81
N ARG A 11 -11.37 52.89 -44.85
CA ARG A 11 -12.06 51.60 -45.03
C ARG A 11 -11.71 50.66 -43.87
N VAL A 12 -12.74 49.95 -43.40
CA VAL A 12 -12.60 48.80 -42.50
C VAL A 12 -12.15 47.61 -43.34
N ASP A 13 -10.91 47.16 -43.15
CA ASP A 13 -10.44 45.90 -43.73
C ASP A 13 -11.08 44.73 -42.96
N ALA A 14 -11.81 43.89 -43.69
CA ALA A 14 -12.34 42.64 -43.17
C ALA A 14 -11.18 41.69 -42.83
N GLY A 15 -11.03 41.37 -41.54
CA GLY A 15 -10.01 40.47 -41.03
C GLY A 15 -10.12 39.08 -41.66
N ARG A 16 -8.99 38.58 -42.18
CA ARG A 16 -8.82 37.17 -42.56
C ARG A 16 -9.03 36.28 -41.32
N PRO A 17 -9.75 35.14 -41.42
CA PRO A 17 -9.89 34.21 -40.31
C PRO A 17 -8.53 33.57 -39.97
N ALA A 18 -8.21 33.51 -38.69
CA ALA A 18 -7.00 32.87 -38.17
C ALA A 18 -6.98 31.37 -38.51
N PRO A 19 -5.80 30.77 -38.80
CA PRO A 19 -5.73 29.35 -39.14
C PRO A 19 -6.04 28.49 -37.91
N VAL A 20 -7.03 27.63 -38.04
CA VAL A 20 -7.34 26.56 -37.08
C VAL A 20 -6.08 25.69 -36.94
N ARG A 21 -5.43 25.74 -35.75
CA ARG A 21 -4.34 24.84 -35.40
C ARG A 21 -4.87 23.41 -35.40
N ARG A 22 -4.70 22.71 -36.52
CA ARG A 22 -4.85 21.25 -36.60
C ARG A 22 -3.79 20.65 -35.68
N VAL A 23 -4.18 20.22 -34.49
CA VAL A 23 -3.35 19.31 -33.69
C VAL A 23 -3.09 18.09 -34.59
N PRO A 24 -1.84 17.75 -34.92
CA PRO A 24 -1.59 16.71 -35.90
C PRO A 24 -2.02 15.38 -35.28
N ALA A 25 -2.93 14.68 -35.97
CA ALA A 25 -3.39 13.33 -35.64
C ALA A 25 -2.24 12.31 -35.41
N VAL A 26 -1.02 12.67 -35.83
CA VAL A 26 0.24 11.96 -35.57
C VAL A 26 0.55 11.83 -34.08
N LEU A 27 0.23 12.81 -33.22
CA LEU A 27 0.44 12.68 -31.77
C LEU A 27 -0.50 11.64 -31.13
N ALA A 28 -1.74 11.55 -31.60
CA ALA A 28 -2.67 10.50 -31.18
C ALA A 28 -2.24 9.12 -31.69
N ALA A 29 -1.72 9.05 -32.92
CA ALA A 29 -1.25 7.80 -33.55
C ALA A 29 0.05 7.25 -32.96
N VAL A 30 0.86 8.06 -32.27
CA VAL A 30 2.09 7.61 -31.57
C VAL A 30 1.85 7.42 -30.06
N ALA A 31 0.93 8.17 -29.46
CA ALA A 31 0.54 7.97 -28.06
C ALA A 31 -0.21 6.64 -27.83
N LEU A 32 -1.08 6.24 -28.77
CA LEU A 32 -1.82 4.97 -28.67
C LEU A 32 -0.91 3.73 -28.66
N PRO A 33 0.09 3.58 -29.56
CA PRO A 33 1.00 2.43 -29.53
C PRO A 33 1.99 2.47 -28.37
N LEU A 34 2.37 3.65 -27.85
CA LEU A 34 3.22 3.73 -26.66
C LEU A 34 2.45 3.34 -25.39
N VAL A 35 1.18 3.69 -25.29
CA VAL A 35 0.29 3.22 -24.21
C VAL A 35 0.03 1.72 -24.36
N THR A 36 -0.21 1.20 -25.56
CA THR A 36 -0.40 -0.25 -25.74
C THR A 36 0.89 -1.04 -25.51
N VAL A 37 2.08 -0.55 -25.88
CA VAL A 37 3.35 -1.24 -25.59
C VAL A 37 3.71 -1.16 -24.10
N ALA A 38 3.45 -0.04 -23.42
CA ALA A 38 3.60 0.05 -21.97
C ALA A 38 2.61 -0.88 -21.22
N CYS A 39 1.37 -1.00 -21.71
CA CYS A 39 0.36 -1.92 -21.18
C CYS A 39 0.56 -3.38 -21.61
N ALA A 40 1.27 -3.65 -22.71
CA ALA A 40 1.53 -4.98 -23.26
C ALA A 40 2.83 -5.61 -22.75
N THR A 41 3.63 -4.89 -21.94
CA THR A 41 4.63 -5.59 -21.14
C THR A 41 3.92 -6.24 -19.94
N PRO A 42 3.93 -7.58 -19.80
CA PRO A 42 3.22 -8.31 -18.74
C PRO A 42 3.80 -8.06 -17.33
N ARG A 43 4.65 -7.05 -17.16
CA ARG A 43 5.45 -6.82 -15.96
C ARG A 43 4.80 -5.86 -14.97
N SER A 44 3.70 -5.18 -15.26
CA SER A 44 2.96 -4.42 -14.24
C SER A 44 1.48 -4.27 -14.60
N ASP A 45 0.63 -5.10 -14.00
CA ASP A 45 -0.82 -4.93 -14.07
C ASP A 45 -1.19 -3.61 -13.38
N PRO A 46 -1.77 -2.62 -14.09
CA PRO A 46 -2.15 -1.33 -13.50
C PRO A 46 -3.18 -1.47 -12.37
N ARG A 47 -3.90 -2.60 -12.29
CA ARG A 47 -4.82 -2.90 -11.20
C ARG A 47 -4.11 -3.15 -9.87
N VAL A 48 -2.81 -3.45 -9.87
CA VAL A 48 -2.01 -3.49 -8.62
C VAL A 48 -2.02 -2.10 -7.97
N GLY A 49 -1.81 -1.05 -8.77
CA GLY A 49 -1.83 0.33 -8.28
C GLY A 49 -3.22 0.77 -7.81
N THR A 50 -4.26 0.51 -8.60
CA THR A 50 -5.63 0.87 -8.18
C THR A 50 -6.10 0.04 -6.99
N GLY A 51 -5.65 -1.22 -6.87
CA GLY A 51 -5.90 -2.10 -5.73
C GLY A 51 -5.24 -1.58 -4.46
N TRP A 52 -3.94 -1.24 -4.53
CA TRP A 52 -3.20 -0.65 -3.42
C TRP A 52 -3.85 0.65 -2.92
N ILE A 53 -4.22 1.57 -3.82
CA ILE A 53 -4.89 2.82 -3.46
C ILE A 53 -6.24 2.55 -2.80
N SER A 54 -7.07 1.70 -3.39
CA SER A 54 -8.42 1.39 -2.85
C SER A 54 -8.32 0.75 -1.47
N HIS A 55 -7.42 -0.22 -1.30
CA HIS A 55 -7.20 -0.91 -0.03
C HIS A 55 -6.64 0.03 1.04
N THR A 56 -5.67 0.88 0.68
CA THR A 56 -5.06 1.87 1.57
C THR A 56 -6.08 2.87 2.07
N LEU A 57 -6.83 3.49 1.15
CA LEU A 57 -7.92 4.42 1.49
C LEU A 57 -8.98 3.73 2.36
N CYS A 58 -9.42 2.54 1.98
CA CYS A 58 -10.42 1.81 2.75
C CYS A 58 -9.94 1.60 4.19
N SER A 59 -8.71 1.11 4.37
CA SER A 59 -8.19 0.77 5.69
C SER A 59 -8.03 2.02 6.54
N GLN A 60 -7.38 3.06 6.04
CA GLN A 60 -7.13 4.24 6.85
C GLN A 60 -8.41 5.06 7.12
N VAL A 61 -9.40 5.05 6.23
CA VAL A 61 -10.68 5.75 6.46
C VAL A 61 -11.58 4.96 7.40
N PHE A 62 -11.78 3.67 7.16
CA PHE A 62 -12.79 2.89 7.89
C PHE A 62 -12.24 2.12 9.10
N VAL A 63 -10.94 1.79 9.12
CA VAL A 63 -10.28 1.17 10.28
C VAL A 63 -9.59 2.23 11.12
N SER A 64 -8.82 3.14 10.49
CA SER A 64 -8.09 4.16 11.24
C SER A 64 -8.87 5.44 11.56
N GLY A 65 -10.06 5.62 10.96
CA GLY A 65 -10.90 6.80 11.21
C GLY A 65 -10.35 8.10 10.63
N LEU A 66 -9.38 8.04 9.71
CA LEU A 66 -8.73 9.21 9.13
C LEU A 66 -9.57 9.83 8.00
N HIS A 67 -9.43 11.15 7.81
CA HIS A 67 -10.10 11.83 6.71
C HIS A 67 -9.52 11.40 5.35
N PRO A 68 -10.33 11.11 4.32
CA PRO A 68 -9.84 10.64 3.01
C PRO A 68 -8.78 11.52 2.36
N ASP A 69 -8.91 12.85 2.49
CA ASP A 69 -7.93 13.80 1.92
C ASP A 69 -6.59 13.76 2.66
N GLN A 70 -6.62 13.58 3.98
CA GLN A 70 -5.41 13.40 4.79
C GLN A 70 -4.69 12.12 4.38
N VAL A 71 -5.42 11.00 4.29
CA VAL A 71 -4.88 9.71 3.81
C VAL A 71 -4.16 9.87 2.47
N TYR A 72 -4.78 10.62 1.55
CA TYR A 72 -4.17 10.84 0.25
C TYR A 72 -2.87 11.65 0.33
N ALA A 73 -2.88 12.76 1.04
CA ALA A 73 -1.71 13.65 1.19
C ALA A 73 -0.55 12.95 1.92
N ASP A 74 -0.87 12.20 2.97
CA ASP A 74 0.11 11.58 3.85
C ASP A 74 0.68 10.29 3.25
N THR A 75 -0.17 9.44 2.65
CA THR A 75 0.22 8.07 2.28
C THR A 75 0.32 7.84 0.78
N ILE A 76 -0.61 8.37 -0.03
CA ILE A 76 -0.75 7.97 -1.44
C ILE A 76 0.06 8.87 -2.38
N GLU A 77 -0.05 10.18 -2.21
CA GLU A 77 0.69 11.16 -2.99
C GLU A 77 2.22 10.97 -2.92
N PRO A 78 2.87 10.77 -1.76
CA PRO A 78 4.34 10.64 -1.71
C PRO A 78 4.88 9.41 -2.45
N VAL A 79 4.13 8.31 -2.48
CA VAL A 79 4.51 7.09 -3.20
C VAL A 79 4.39 7.29 -4.71
N ARG A 80 3.53 8.22 -5.15
CA ARG A 80 3.33 8.54 -6.56
C ARG A 80 4.47 9.44 -7.06
N ARG A 81 5.38 8.86 -7.86
CA ARG A 81 6.57 9.57 -8.38
C ARG A 81 6.25 10.97 -8.94
N PRO A 82 7.14 11.97 -8.77
CA PRO A 82 6.91 13.36 -9.20
C PRO A 82 6.47 13.52 -10.67
N ALA A 83 6.91 12.62 -11.56
CA ALA A 83 6.53 12.63 -12.98
C ALA A 83 5.03 12.38 -13.22
N VAL A 84 4.35 11.66 -12.33
CA VAL A 84 2.91 11.37 -12.44
C VAL A 84 2.07 12.40 -11.67
N GLY A 85 2.68 13.19 -10.78
CA GLY A 85 2.03 14.31 -10.07
C GLY A 85 1.38 15.33 -11.02
N ARG A 86 1.87 15.46 -12.26
CA ARG A 86 1.27 16.32 -13.30
C ARG A 86 -0.03 15.77 -13.90
N PHE A 87 -0.41 14.53 -13.58
CA PHE A 87 -1.55 13.82 -14.15
C PHE A 87 -2.45 13.25 -13.05
N THR A 88 -2.71 13.97 -11.95
CA THR A 88 -3.64 13.53 -10.87
C THR A 88 -5.03 13.19 -11.39
N TRP A 89 -5.49 13.85 -12.46
CA TRP A 89 -6.78 13.60 -13.11
C TRP A 89 -6.96 12.18 -13.67
N ILE A 90 -5.86 11.42 -13.89
CA ILE A 90 -5.95 10.06 -14.42
C ILE A 90 -6.40 9.04 -13.37
N VAL A 91 -6.23 9.34 -12.08
CA VAL A 91 -6.64 8.44 -10.98
C VAL A 91 -7.89 9.02 -10.34
N ARG A 92 -9.04 8.40 -10.60
CA ARG A 92 -10.30 8.77 -9.93
C ARG A 92 -10.54 7.85 -8.76
N ARG A 93 -10.98 8.44 -7.66
CA ARG A 93 -11.19 7.77 -6.36
C ARG A 93 -12.59 8.11 -5.91
N HIS A 94 -13.31 7.13 -5.38
CA HIS A 94 -14.63 7.33 -4.80
C HIS A 94 -14.71 6.56 -3.49
N VAL A 95 -15.01 7.27 -2.40
CA VAL A 95 -15.24 6.70 -1.08
C VAL A 95 -16.73 6.77 -0.81
N ASP A 96 -17.39 5.61 -0.74
CA ASP A 96 -18.79 5.47 -0.39
C ASP A 96 -18.86 5.08 1.09
N THR A 97 -19.20 6.05 1.95
CA THR A 97 -19.28 5.83 3.40
C THR A 97 -20.50 5.01 3.80
N ALA A 98 -21.59 5.06 3.04
CA ALA A 98 -22.80 4.29 3.30
C ALA A 98 -22.57 2.80 3.06
N ARG A 99 -21.85 2.45 1.98
CA ARG A 99 -21.45 1.07 1.66
C ARG A 99 -20.11 0.65 2.28
N ARG A 100 -19.42 1.58 2.97
CA ARG A 100 -18.08 1.40 3.51
C ARG A 100 -17.10 0.83 2.49
N GLU A 101 -17.04 1.48 1.35
CA GLU A 101 -16.38 1.00 0.16
C GLU A 101 -15.51 2.08 -0.48
N VAL A 102 -14.40 1.67 -1.09
CA VAL A 102 -13.56 2.54 -1.92
C VAL A 102 -13.40 1.94 -3.30
N ARG A 103 -13.55 2.78 -4.33
CA ARG A 103 -13.22 2.46 -5.72
C ARG A 103 -12.13 3.38 -6.23
N THR A 104 -11.18 2.79 -6.97
CA THR A 104 -10.16 3.55 -7.69
C THR A 104 -10.12 3.09 -9.14
N THR A 105 -10.14 4.04 -10.07
CA THR A 105 -10.00 3.79 -11.50
C THR A 105 -8.80 4.56 -12.07
N LEU A 106 -8.15 3.97 -13.07
CA LEU A 106 -7.05 4.57 -13.80
C LEU A 106 -7.48 4.82 -15.24
N LEU A 107 -7.50 6.08 -15.68
CA LEU A 107 -7.95 6.51 -17.00
C LEU A 107 -9.40 6.08 -17.33
N GLY A 108 -10.25 5.93 -16.30
CA GLY A 108 -11.61 5.39 -16.45
C GLY A 108 -11.66 3.88 -16.74
N ALA A 109 -10.51 3.20 -16.72
CA ALA A 109 -10.36 1.76 -16.87
C ALA A 109 -9.66 1.17 -15.62
N PHE A 110 -9.42 -0.14 -15.61
CA PHE A 110 -8.65 -0.82 -14.55
C PHE A 110 -9.13 -0.55 -13.12
N GLU A 111 -10.44 -0.61 -12.93
CA GLU A 111 -11.05 -0.45 -11.62
C GLU A 111 -10.56 -1.51 -10.63
N SER A 112 -10.32 -1.06 -9.40
CA SER A 112 -10.25 -1.92 -8.22
C SER A 112 -11.17 -1.37 -7.14
N ARG A 113 -11.67 -2.28 -6.32
CA ARG A 113 -12.63 -2.01 -5.25
C ARG A 113 -12.11 -2.61 -3.95
N ALA A 114 -12.27 -1.90 -2.85
CA ALA A 114 -12.04 -2.42 -1.50
C ALA A 114 -13.27 -2.17 -0.63
N ILE A 115 -13.66 -3.16 0.16
CA ILE A 115 -14.81 -3.08 1.08
C ILE A 115 -14.32 -3.27 2.52
N HIS A 116 -14.83 -2.46 3.43
CA HIS A 116 -14.58 -2.64 4.86
C HIS A 116 -15.58 -3.62 5.45
N ARG A 117 -15.04 -4.62 6.16
CA ARG A 117 -15.81 -5.63 6.89
C ARG A 117 -15.57 -5.43 8.37
N ALA A 118 -16.64 -5.21 9.14
CA ALA A 118 -16.56 -4.98 10.57
C ALA A 118 -15.80 -6.13 11.27
N GLY A 119 -14.81 -5.78 12.09
CA GLY A 119 -13.95 -6.74 12.80
C GLY A 119 -12.91 -7.46 11.94
N LEU A 120 -12.96 -7.34 10.61
CA LEU A 120 -12.06 -8.02 9.67
C LEU A 120 -11.20 -7.07 8.83
N GLY A 121 -11.40 -5.76 8.98
CA GLY A 121 -10.70 -4.73 8.21
C GLY A 121 -11.15 -4.66 6.76
N CYS A 122 -10.28 -4.16 5.88
CA CYS A 122 -10.59 -3.99 4.47
C CYS A 122 -10.15 -5.17 3.61
N LEU A 123 -10.94 -5.45 2.58
CA LEU A 123 -10.68 -6.50 1.60
C LEU A 123 -10.73 -5.92 0.19
N THR A 124 -9.69 -6.17 -0.60
CA THR A 124 -9.73 -5.94 -2.05
C THR A 124 -10.66 -6.96 -2.69
N VAL A 125 -11.70 -6.49 -3.38
CA VAL A 125 -12.72 -7.35 -3.99
C VAL A 125 -12.22 -7.87 -5.33
N HIS A 126 -12.26 -9.19 -5.48
CA HIS A 126 -12.01 -9.90 -6.74
C HIS A 126 -13.30 -10.58 -7.16
N ASP A 127 -13.63 -10.57 -8.45
CA ASP A 127 -14.85 -11.23 -8.95
C ASP A 127 -14.68 -12.76 -9.03
N PRO A 128 -15.70 -13.54 -8.61
CA PRO A 128 -16.91 -13.09 -7.92
C PRO A 128 -16.60 -12.64 -6.49
N ALA A 129 -17.26 -11.54 -6.06
CA ALA A 129 -17.11 -11.03 -4.71
C ALA A 129 -17.36 -12.14 -3.68
N PRO A 130 -16.55 -12.23 -2.60
CA PRO A 130 -16.79 -13.22 -1.57
C PRO A 130 -18.18 -13.01 -0.96
N ALA A 131 -18.84 -14.11 -0.61
CA ALA A 131 -20.07 -14.04 0.17
C ALA A 131 -19.83 -13.15 1.40
N GLU A 132 -20.80 -12.31 1.74
CA GLU A 132 -20.75 -11.57 2.99
C GLU A 132 -20.51 -12.59 4.10
N THR A 133 -19.41 -12.41 4.81
CA THR A 133 -19.01 -13.33 5.88
C THR A 133 -20.06 -13.12 6.97
N SER A 134 -21.06 -14.01 6.98
CA SER A 134 -22.19 -13.97 7.90
C SER A 134 -21.63 -14.40 9.25
N GLY A 135 -21.29 -13.41 10.06
CA GLY A 135 -20.57 -13.60 11.30
C GLY A 135 -19.32 -12.74 11.28
N ALA A 136 -19.39 -11.59 11.95
CA ALA A 136 -18.20 -11.10 12.63
C ALA A 136 -17.59 -12.32 13.32
N VAL A 137 -16.34 -12.66 12.99
CA VAL A 137 -15.60 -13.56 13.89
C VAL A 137 -15.75 -12.89 15.24
N GLY A 138 -16.38 -13.58 16.20
CA GLY A 138 -16.64 -13.09 17.54
C GLY A 138 -15.33 -12.97 18.31
N LEU A 139 -14.39 -12.21 17.75
CA LEU A 139 -13.25 -11.68 18.46
C LEU A 139 -13.87 -10.61 19.34
N ASP A 140 -14.15 -10.99 20.58
CA ASP A 140 -14.42 -10.00 21.61
C ASP A 140 -13.34 -8.93 21.51
N ALA A 141 -13.77 -7.67 21.46
CA ALA A 141 -12.87 -6.53 21.42
C ALA A 141 -12.06 -6.53 22.71
N THR A 142 -10.95 -7.27 22.71
CA THR A 142 -9.99 -7.24 23.79
C THR A 142 -9.29 -5.89 23.68
N PRO A 143 -9.23 -5.09 24.74
CA PRO A 143 -8.48 -3.84 24.73
C PRO A 143 -7.05 -4.14 24.24
N SER A 144 -6.64 -3.47 23.17
CA SER A 144 -5.32 -3.62 22.58
C SER A 144 -4.20 -3.13 23.51
N LEU A 145 -4.55 -2.28 24.47
CA LEU A 145 -3.64 -1.70 25.44
C LEU A 145 -3.72 -2.46 26.76
N LEU A 146 -2.60 -3.09 27.13
CA LEU A 146 -2.39 -3.47 28.52
C LEU A 146 -2.15 -2.18 29.30
N ALA A 147 -3.03 -1.85 30.24
CA ALA A 147 -2.95 -0.62 31.04
C ALA A 147 -1.62 -0.47 31.79
N GLU A 148 -0.93 -1.58 32.03
CA GLU A 148 0.40 -1.65 32.64
C GLU A 148 1.51 -1.11 31.72
N ILE A 149 1.30 -1.14 30.41
CA ILE A 149 2.24 -0.71 29.37
C ILE A 149 1.94 0.71 28.91
N ALA A 150 0.66 1.02 28.67
CA ALA A 150 0.22 2.24 28.00
C ALA A 150 -1.14 2.72 28.54
N GLY A 151 -1.25 4.04 28.72
CA GLY A 151 -2.50 4.71 29.09
C GLY A 151 -3.18 5.38 27.88
N PRO A 152 -4.35 6.02 28.09
CA PRO A 152 -5.08 6.72 27.02
C PRO A 152 -4.49 8.10 26.68
N GLU A 153 -3.47 8.55 27.41
CA GLU A 153 -2.84 9.85 27.24
C GLU A 153 -1.44 9.68 26.64
N VAL A 154 -1.04 10.68 25.85
CA VAL A 154 0.32 10.80 25.30
C VAL A 154 1.32 10.96 26.44
N VAL A 155 2.28 10.05 26.53
CA VAL A 155 3.41 10.15 27.46
C VAL A 155 4.51 11.05 26.90
N GLU A 156 4.65 12.24 27.47
CA GLU A 156 5.73 13.17 27.13
C GLU A 156 7.11 12.66 27.63
N PRO A 157 8.20 12.84 26.85
CA PRO A 157 9.54 12.43 27.26
C PRO A 157 9.99 13.22 28.50
N ARG A 158 10.41 12.50 29.54
CA ARG A 158 10.98 13.10 30.76
C ARG A 158 12.42 13.56 30.59
N ASP A 159 13.19 12.85 29.78
CA ASP A 159 14.59 13.15 29.47
C ASP A 159 14.68 14.14 28.28
N GLY A 160 15.54 15.15 28.40
CA GLY A 160 15.82 16.10 27.32
C GLY A 160 16.38 15.44 26.06
N ARG A 161 17.21 14.39 26.20
CA ARG A 161 17.76 13.62 25.06
C ARG A 161 16.68 12.87 24.30
N LEU A 162 15.69 12.32 25.00
CA LEU A 162 14.53 11.68 24.34
C LEU A 162 13.68 12.72 23.61
N ARG A 163 13.50 13.89 24.20
CA ARG A 163 12.80 15.00 23.55
C ARG A 163 13.52 15.44 22.26
N GLU A 164 14.83 15.65 22.33
CA GLU A 164 15.66 15.99 21.17
C GLU A 164 15.62 14.89 20.08
N ALA A 165 15.63 13.61 20.48
CA ALA A 165 15.50 12.51 19.53
C ALA A 165 14.13 12.50 18.83
N LEU A 166 13.04 12.77 19.57
CA LEU A 166 11.70 12.93 18.99
C LEU A 166 11.63 14.15 18.08
N ASP A 167 12.25 15.27 18.47
CA ASP A 167 12.32 16.48 17.64
C ASP A 167 13.05 16.16 16.33
N GLY A 168 14.18 15.45 16.39
CA GLY A 168 14.91 15.00 15.21
C GLY A 168 14.13 14.02 14.33
N ALA A 169 13.35 13.12 14.93
CA ALA A 169 12.52 12.16 14.18
C ALA A 169 11.38 12.84 13.42
N PHE A 170 10.83 13.95 13.95
CA PHE A 170 9.75 14.71 13.32
C PHE A 170 10.22 15.90 12.49
N ALA A 171 11.48 16.31 12.61
CA ALA A 171 12.04 17.37 11.78
C ALA A 171 12.11 16.93 10.31
N GLU A 172 11.50 17.73 9.43
CA GLU A 172 11.59 17.50 7.99
C GLU A 172 12.89 18.11 7.42
N PRO A 173 13.55 17.44 6.45
CA PRO A 173 14.63 18.06 5.71
C PRO A 173 14.11 19.23 4.86
N SER A 174 14.99 20.16 4.49
CA SER A 174 14.64 21.34 3.69
C SER A 174 14.20 21.02 2.25
N GLY A 175 14.39 19.77 1.81
CA GLY A 175 13.98 19.27 0.50
C GLY A 175 13.77 17.75 0.53
N PRO A 176 13.13 17.18 -0.50
CA PRO A 176 12.79 15.76 -0.53
C PRO A 176 14.04 14.85 -0.56
N PRO A 177 13.92 13.59 -0.09
CA PRO A 177 12.71 12.95 0.43
C PRO A 177 12.36 13.43 1.84
N TYR A 178 11.09 13.76 2.05
CA TYR A 178 10.54 14.07 3.37
C TYR A 178 10.36 12.79 4.18
N ARG A 179 10.56 12.87 5.50
CA ARG A 179 10.41 11.75 6.44
C ARG A 179 8.96 11.34 6.61
N ARG A 180 8.08 12.33 6.82
CA ARG A 180 6.64 12.18 7.07
C ARG A 180 6.35 11.22 8.21
N THR A 181 7.10 11.37 9.30
CA THR A 181 6.99 10.54 10.49
C THR A 181 5.58 10.63 11.05
N THR A 182 4.84 9.51 11.03
CA THR A 182 3.45 9.44 11.51
C THR A 182 3.37 9.28 13.02
N ALA A 183 4.22 8.42 13.58
CA ALA A 183 4.24 8.15 15.01
C ALA A 183 5.62 7.65 15.44
N VAL A 184 6.02 7.97 16.66
CA VAL A 184 7.15 7.36 17.36
C VAL A 184 6.69 7.03 18.77
N VAL A 185 6.88 5.79 19.20
CA VAL A 185 6.56 5.31 20.55
C VAL A 185 7.79 4.60 21.11
N VAL A 186 8.21 4.98 22.31
CA VAL A 186 9.38 4.41 23.00
C VAL A 186 8.91 3.67 24.24
N VAL A 187 9.18 2.36 24.27
CA VAL A 187 8.89 1.48 25.39
C VAL A 187 10.20 1.09 26.08
N HIS A 188 10.24 1.22 27.41
CA HIS A 188 11.37 0.80 28.24
C HIS A 188 10.84 0.15 29.52
N ASP A 189 11.42 -0.99 29.90
CA ASP A 189 10.97 -1.80 31.06
C ASP A 189 9.46 -2.06 31.08
N GLY A 190 8.90 -2.38 29.92
CA GLY A 190 7.49 -2.70 29.76
C GLY A 190 6.53 -1.51 29.85
N ARG A 191 7.03 -0.27 29.80
CA ARG A 191 6.19 0.95 29.86
C ARG A 191 6.54 1.94 28.76
N ILE A 192 5.55 2.65 28.25
CA ILE A 192 5.80 3.81 27.39
C ILE A 192 6.47 4.91 28.23
N ILE A 193 7.58 5.45 27.73
CA ILE A 193 8.33 6.53 28.38
C ILE A 193 8.40 7.81 27.54
N ALA A 194 8.03 7.73 26.26
CA ALA A 194 7.92 8.85 25.34
C ALA A 194 7.11 8.43 24.12
N GLU A 195 6.25 9.30 23.65
CA GLU A 195 5.54 9.10 22.38
C GLU A 195 5.21 10.44 21.72
N ARG A 196 5.06 10.42 20.40
CA ARG A 196 4.67 11.57 19.59
C ARG A 196 3.97 11.10 18.32
N TYR A 197 2.95 11.84 17.92
CA TYR A 197 2.11 11.54 16.76
C TYR A 197 2.05 12.75 15.83
N ALA A 198 1.91 12.49 14.53
CA ALA A 198 1.63 13.52 13.54
C ALA A 198 0.20 14.07 13.71
N PRO A 199 -0.10 15.28 13.19
CA PRO A 199 -1.45 15.84 13.25
C PRO A 199 -2.52 14.87 12.71
N GLY A 200 -3.60 14.68 13.46
CA GLY A 200 -4.70 13.77 13.11
C GLY A 200 -4.47 12.30 13.49
N TYR A 201 -3.31 11.96 14.05
CA TYR A 201 -3.02 10.64 14.62
C TYR A 201 -2.91 10.74 16.15
N GLY A 202 -3.21 9.65 16.85
CA GLY A 202 -3.07 9.56 18.30
C GLY A 202 -2.88 8.13 18.77
N VAL A 203 -2.90 7.95 20.10
CA VAL A 203 -2.62 6.67 20.78
C VAL A 203 -3.50 5.51 20.32
N ASP A 204 -4.73 5.80 19.92
CA ASP A 204 -5.71 4.81 19.47
C ASP A 204 -5.80 4.68 17.95
N THR A 205 -4.99 5.40 17.17
CA THR A 205 -5.05 5.36 15.71
C THR A 205 -4.29 4.14 15.18
N PRO A 206 -4.97 3.10 14.63
CA PRO A 206 -4.30 1.96 14.02
C PRO A 206 -3.50 2.40 12.79
N LEU A 207 -2.25 1.97 12.70
CA LEU A 207 -1.37 2.21 11.55
C LEU A 207 -1.13 0.91 10.78
N PHE A 208 -0.73 1.03 9.52
CA PHE A 208 -0.33 -0.15 8.74
C PHE A 208 0.93 -0.79 9.33
N GLY A 209 0.80 -2.00 9.87
CA GLY A 209 1.95 -2.73 10.43
C GLY A 209 2.89 -3.33 9.40
N TYR A 210 2.55 -3.33 8.10
CA TYR A 210 3.37 -3.90 7.01
C TYR A 210 4.12 -5.19 7.41
N SER A 211 5.45 -5.14 7.43
CA SER A 211 6.30 -6.29 7.74
C SER A 211 6.54 -6.50 9.23
N ASP A 212 6.19 -5.54 10.09
CA ASP A 212 6.25 -5.71 11.55
C ASP A 212 5.31 -6.83 12.00
N THR A 213 4.25 -7.08 11.24
CA THR A 213 3.34 -8.22 11.43
C THR A 213 4.04 -9.58 11.38
N LYS A 214 5.18 -9.71 10.69
CA LYS A 214 5.95 -10.97 10.66
C LYS A 214 6.52 -11.31 12.03
N SER A 215 6.91 -10.31 12.82
CA SER A 215 7.39 -10.52 14.20
C SER A 215 6.28 -11.08 15.09
N VAL A 216 5.04 -10.60 14.91
CA VAL A 216 3.86 -11.13 15.62
C VAL A 216 3.60 -12.59 15.23
N VAL A 217 3.63 -12.91 13.93
CA VAL A 217 3.48 -14.30 13.45
C VAL A 217 4.57 -15.22 14.02
N SER A 218 5.83 -14.78 14.00
CA SER A 218 6.95 -15.53 14.60
C SER A 218 6.75 -15.75 16.11
N ALA A 219 6.27 -14.75 16.85
CA ALA A 219 5.98 -14.88 18.27
C ALA A 219 4.86 -15.90 18.54
N LEU A 220 3.79 -15.88 17.75
CA LEU A 220 2.71 -16.87 17.83
C LEU A 220 3.21 -18.29 17.53
N ILE A 221 4.07 -18.46 16.53
CA ILE A 221 4.71 -19.75 16.26
C ILE A 221 5.59 -20.19 17.45
N GLY A 222 6.35 -19.28 18.06
CA GLY A 222 7.13 -19.55 19.25
C GLY A 222 6.28 -20.02 20.45
N ILE A 223 5.09 -19.44 20.64
CA ILE A 223 4.11 -19.89 21.64
C ILE A 223 3.67 -21.33 21.34
N LEU A 224 3.29 -21.63 20.09
CA LEU A 224 2.88 -22.97 19.69
C LEU A 224 3.99 -24.02 19.85
N VAL A 225 5.26 -23.63 19.62
CA VAL A 225 6.42 -24.49 19.87
C VAL A 225 6.58 -24.77 21.37
N ARG A 226 6.46 -23.74 22.21
CA ARG A 226 6.52 -23.89 23.67
C ARG A 226 5.38 -24.77 24.21
N GLU A 227 4.20 -24.72 23.59
CA GLU A 227 3.06 -25.60 23.88
C GLU A 227 3.23 -27.03 23.34
N GLY A 228 4.32 -27.34 22.62
CA GLY A 228 4.55 -28.64 22.00
C GLY A 228 3.65 -28.94 20.79
N ARG A 229 2.97 -27.92 20.25
CA ARG A 229 2.02 -28.04 19.12
C ARG A 229 2.70 -27.90 17.76
N LEU A 230 3.88 -27.29 17.71
CA LEU A 230 4.71 -27.17 16.51
C LEU A 230 6.17 -27.51 16.82
N VAL A 231 6.89 -27.99 15.82
CA VAL A 231 8.34 -28.20 15.86
C VAL A 231 8.93 -27.55 14.61
N VAL A 232 9.80 -26.55 14.77
CA VAL A 232 10.20 -25.68 13.65
C VAL A 232 11.00 -26.40 12.56
N ASP A 233 11.75 -27.44 12.94
CA ASP A 233 12.56 -28.24 12.01
C ASP A 233 11.74 -29.30 11.25
N ARG A 234 10.43 -29.41 11.51
CA ARG A 234 9.55 -30.29 10.74
C ARG A 234 9.14 -29.63 9.42
N PRO A 235 8.82 -30.44 8.38
CA PRO A 235 8.16 -29.94 7.18
C PRO A 235 6.99 -29.03 7.52
N ALA A 236 6.91 -27.89 6.83
CA ALA A 236 5.80 -26.98 7.00
C ALA A 236 4.47 -27.71 6.68
N PRO A 237 3.41 -27.53 7.49
CA PRO A 237 2.14 -28.23 7.32
C PRO A 237 1.29 -27.64 6.17
N VAL A 238 1.91 -27.40 5.01
CA VAL A 238 1.26 -26.92 3.79
C VAL A 238 0.78 -28.12 2.99
N ALA A 239 -0.54 -28.29 2.87
CA ALA A 239 -1.14 -29.47 2.26
C ALA A 239 -0.65 -29.73 0.82
N ALA A 240 -0.46 -28.67 0.04
CA ALA A 240 0.00 -28.74 -1.35
C ALA A 240 1.45 -29.27 -1.50
N TRP A 241 2.24 -29.33 -0.43
CA TRP A 241 3.64 -29.78 -0.47
C TRP A 241 3.85 -31.17 0.14
N GLN A 242 2.79 -31.86 0.57
CA GLN A 242 2.95 -33.13 1.30
C GLN A 242 3.22 -34.34 0.40
N ASP A 243 3.03 -34.20 -0.91
CA ASP A 243 3.36 -35.26 -1.89
C ASP A 243 4.87 -35.61 -1.79
N PRO A 244 5.25 -36.89 -1.60
CA PRO A 244 6.65 -37.31 -1.57
C PRO A 244 7.47 -36.92 -2.81
N ALA A 245 6.84 -36.74 -3.96
CA ALA A 245 7.49 -36.29 -5.19
C ALA A 245 7.66 -34.76 -5.28
N ASP A 246 7.02 -33.98 -4.41
CA ASP A 246 7.17 -32.53 -4.39
C ASP A 246 8.44 -32.12 -3.61
N PRO A 247 9.44 -31.50 -4.25
CA PRO A 247 10.66 -31.08 -3.56
C PRO A 247 10.42 -30.01 -2.49
N ARG A 248 9.28 -29.28 -2.53
CA ARG A 248 8.89 -28.31 -1.50
C ARG A 248 8.53 -28.97 -0.18
N ARG A 249 8.29 -30.30 -0.16
CA ARG A 249 8.10 -31.08 1.07
C ARG A 249 9.25 -30.94 2.07
N ALA A 250 10.45 -30.60 1.60
CA ALA A 250 11.62 -30.37 2.43
C ALA A 250 11.65 -28.98 3.10
N ILE A 251 10.74 -28.07 2.76
CA ILE A 251 10.64 -26.76 3.39
C ILE A 251 10.10 -26.95 4.82
N THR A 252 10.85 -26.49 5.81
CA THR A 252 10.46 -26.52 7.22
C THR A 252 9.80 -25.22 7.64
N ILE A 253 9.14 -25.20 8.80
CA ILE A 253 8.63 -23.95 9.39
C ILE A 253 9.78 -22.96 9.62
N ASP A 254 10.91 -23.47 10.09
CA ASP A 254 12.13 -22.69 10.30
C ASP A 254 12.64 -22.01 9.00
N HIS A 255 12.62 -22.73 7.87
CA HIS A 255 12.99 -22.15 6.57
C HIS A 255 12.06 -20.99 6.15
N LEU A 256 10.77 -21.08 6.46
CA LEU A 256 9.81 -20.01 6.21
C LEU A 256 10.10 -18.80 7.09
N LEU A 257 10.24 -19.01 8.40
CA LEU A 257 10.53 -17.98 9.40
C LEU A 257 11.82 -17.20 9.09
N ARG A 258 12.86 -17.91 8.60
CA ARG A 258 14.18 -17.34 8.31
C ARG A 258 14.36 -16.88 6.87
N MET A 259 13.31 -16.92 6.05
CA MET A 259 13.34 -16.48 4.65
C MET A 259 14.35 -17.28 3.79
N THR A 260 14.47 -18.57 4.05
CA THR A 260 15.34 -19.52 3.34
C THR A 260 14.58 -20.68 2.72
N SER A 261 13.29 -20.50 2.41
CA SER A 261 12.44 -21.55 1.80
C SER A 261 12.92 -22.00 0.42
N GLY A 262 13.68 -21.16 -0.29
CA GLY A 262 14.13 -21.45 -1.66
C GLY A 262 13.04 -21.27 -2.72
N LEU A 263 11.84 -20.81 -2.34
CA LEU A 263 10.76 -20.50 -3.28
C LEU A 263 11.14 -19.32 -4.18
N ALA A 264 10.77 -19.42 -5.45
CA ALA A 264 10.90 -18.34 -6.41
C ALA A 264 10.01 -17.17 -5.98
N TRP A 265 10.64 -16.05 -5.60
CA TRP A 265 9.94 -14.86 -5.12
C TRP A 265 10.64 -13.59 -5.57
N LYS A 266 9.86 -12.62 -6.01
CA LYS A 266 10.35 -11.30 -6.43
C LYS A 266 9.74 -10.23 -5.53
N GLU A 267 10.54 -9.74 -4.60
CA GLU A 267 10.18 -8.64 -3.72
C GLU A 267 11.43 -7.80 -3.45
N PRO A 268 11.51 -6.56 -3.95
CA PRO A 268 12.63 -5.69 -3.65
C PRO A 268 12.57 -5.27 -2.18
N LEU A 269 13.71 -5.22 -1.50
CA LEU A 269 13.81 -4.68 -0.14
C LEU A 269 13.54 -3.17 -0.08
N SER A 270 13.72 -2.47 -1.20
CA SER A 270 13.51 -1.03 -1.30
C SER A 270 12.96 -0.64 -2.67
N GLY A 271 11.99 0.27 -2.67
CA GLY A 271 11.37 0.79 -3.90
C GLY A 271 10.36 -0.17 -4.52
N ALA A 272 9.70 0.29 -5.58
CA ALA A 272 8.73 -0.52 -6.32
C ALA A 272 9.44 -1.27 -7.46
N ALA A 273 9.19 -2.58 -7.56
CA ALA A 273 9.58 -3.37 -8.72
C ALA A 273 8.32 -3.71 -9.52
N PRO A 274 8.24 -3.35 -10.82
CA PRO A 274 7.17 -3.82 -11.69
C PRO A 274 7.03 -5.33 -11.60
N GLY A 275 5.87 -5.80 -11.14
CA GLY A 275 5.56 -7.23 -11.05
C GLY A 275 6.30 -7.90 -9.89
N ALA A 276 6.41 -7.20 -8.76
CA ALA A 276 6.73 -7.82 -7.48
C ALA A 276 5.61 -8.80 -7.09
N ASP A 277 6.02 -9.98 -6.64
CA ASP A 277 5.11 -11.03 -6.15
C ASP A 277 4.32 -10.55 -4.93
N SER A 278 4.93 -9.74 -4.05
CA SER A 278 4.27 -9.13 -2.89
C SER A 278 3.06 -8.28 -3.28
N ASP A 279 3.22 -7.42 -4.28
CA ASP A 279 2.20 -6.46 -4.69
C ASP A 279 1.09 -7.16 -5.47
N ARG A 280 1.47 -8.10 -6.35
CA ARG A 280 0.51 -8.93 -7.07
C ARG A 280 -0.30 -9.79 -6.10
N MET A 281 0.36 -10.50 -5.19
CA MET A 281 -0.29 -11.31 -4.16
C MET A 281 -1.30 -10.47 -3.37
N SER A 282 -0.91 -9.27 -2.92
CA SER A 282 -1.74 -8.45 -2.04
C SER A 282 -2.93 -7.78 -2.72
N PHE A 283 -2.83 -7.47 -4.02
CA PHE A 283 -3.81 -6.59 -4.69
C PHE A 283 -4.48 -7.21 -5.92
N ARG A 284 -4.05 -8.40 -6.37
CA ARG A 284 -4.60 -9.08 -7.56
C ARG A 284 -5.05 -10.50 -7.31
N GLU A 285 -4.47 -11.17 -6.32
CA GLU A 285 -4.75 -12.57 -6.06
C GLU A 285 -5.84 -12.69 -5.00
N ARG A 286 -6.94 -13.36 -5.37
CA ARG A 286 -8.05 -13.63 -4.45
C ARG A 286 -7.62 -14.52 -3.28
N ASP A 287 -6.70 -15.45 -3.55
CA ASP A 287 -6.16 -16.39 -2.58
C ASP A 287 -4.65 -16.16 -2.48
N MET A 288 -4.25 -15.34 -1.51
CA MET A 288 -2.85 -15.00 -1.28
C MET A 288 -2.04 -16.22 -0.83
N ALA A 289 -2.65 -17.10 -0.02
CA ALA A 289 -1.99 -18.30 0.49
C ALA A 289 -1.69 -19.26 -0.67
N ARG A 290 -2.66 -19.51 -1.56
CA ARG A 290 -2.43 -20.28 -2.79
C ARG A 290 -1.40 -19.64 -3.70
N TYR A 291 -1.38 -18.32 -3.83
CA TYR A 291 -0.37 -17.65 -4.64
C TYR A 291 1.04 -17.93 -4.10
N ALA A 292 1.24 -17.80 -2.79
CA ALA A 292 2.51 -18.09 -2.13
C ALA A 292 2.86 -19.60 -2.18
N GLU A 293 1.91 -20.50 -1.90
CA GLU A 293 2.15 -21.94 -1.87
C GLU A 293 2.52 -22.50 -3.26
N SER A 294 1.98 -21.89 -4.32
CA SER A 294 2.17 -22.32 -5.71
C SER A 294 3.51 -21.91 -6.31
N ARG A 295 4.32 -21.13 -5.59
CA ARG A 295 5.63 -20.72 -6.11
C ARG A 295 6.51 -21.96 -6.31
N PRO A 296 7.23 -22.04 -7.44
CA PRO A 296 8.16 -23.14 -7.66
C PRO A 296 9.40 -22.99 -6.78
N LEU A 297 10.10 -24.09 -6.54
CA LEU A 297 11.38 -24.09 -5.87
C LEU A 297 12.47 -23.61 -6.85
N GLU A 298 13.21 -22.55 -6.50
CA GLU A 298 14.34 -21.99 -7.27
C GLU A 298 15.69 -22.49 -6.74
N ALA A 299 15.77 -22.79 -5.44
CA ALA A 299 16.97 -23.27 -4.76
C ALA A 299 16.60 -24.29 -3.66
N PRO A 300 17.50 -25.21 -3.28
CA PRO A 300 17.24 -26.11 -2.16
C PRO A 300 16.94 -25.34 -0.87
N PRO A 301 15.95 -25.78 -0.05
CA PRO A 301 15.62 -25.10 1.20
C PRO A 301 16.83 -25.00 2.14
N GLY A 302 16.97 -23.86 2.82
CA GLY A 302 18.08 -23.54 3.71
C GLY A 302 19.34 -23.01 3.04
N THR A 303 19.47 -23.08 1.71
CA THR A 303 20.73 -22.75 1.01
C THR A 303 20.85 -21.29 0.56
N ARG A 304 19.73 -20.57 0.49
CA ARG A 304 19.70 -19.18 0.02
C ARG A 304 18.71 -18.35 0.82
N TRP A 305 19.18 -17.21 1.31
CA TRP A 305 18.31 -16.20 1.89
C TRP A 305 17.70 -15.31 0.81
N ARG A 306 16.39 -15.08 0.92
CA ARG A 306 15.65 -14.15 0.07
C ARG A 306 14.42 -13.66 0.83
N TYR A 307 14.36 -12.36 1.09
CA TYR A 307 13.18 -11.77 1.71
C TYR A 307 11.90 -12.07 0.91
N SER A 308 10.87 -12.58 1.60
CA SER A 308 9.61 -12.96 0.98
C SER A 308 8.43 -12.77 1.92
N SER A 309 7.51 -11.89 1.55
CA SER A 309 6.20 -11.78 2.19
C SER A 309 5.30 -13.00 1.93
N GLY A 310 5.69 -13.91 1.02
CA GLY A 310 4.99 -15.18 0.80
C GLY A 310 5.37 -16.29 1.80
N ASN A 311 6.42 -16.12 2.59
CA ASN A 311 6.82 -17.10 3.61
C ASN A 311 6.08 -16.93 4.95
N ARG A 312 5.22 -15.92 5.08
CA ARG A 312 4.50 -15.62 6.33
C ARG A 312 3.20 -16.41 6.45
#